data_AF-A0A6I5MZC3-F1
#
_entry.id   AF-A0A6I5MZC3-F1
#
_cell.length_a   1.000
_cell.length_b   1.000
_cell.length_c   1.000
_cell.angle_alpha   90.00
_cell.angle_beta   90.00
_cell.angle_gamma   90.00
#
_symmetry.space_group_name_H-M   'P 1'
#
loop_
_entity.id
_entity.type
_entity.pdbx_description
1 polymer ?
#
loop_
_entity_poly.entity_id
_entity_poly.type
_entity_poly.pdbx_seq_one_letter_code
_entity_poly.pdbx_strand_id
1 'polypeptide(L)'
;MSRLLTRRERRELKREHADQERESYDLADETQRDEQIPDDYCNVYLLFNLEAAVAEGHTVLGLTDKLNGPMTTYSFYRHGNKLRAPGLMAQLEHPETLDDLDQASGWLIQGNPGNYWNEHMNAALSFAVPPAAMRPIKAYADKATANPPEYDLVKYNCLTFAMDALKKGGVTLEAISGRDLHTIIPKDAFEDIIGAEGAEPYGKWKYWFPNTEAPKNGLTTIPDIPGK
;
A
#
# COMPACT_ATOMS: atom_id res chain seq x y z
N MET A 1 17.33 -15.02 8.90
CA MET A 1 16.82 -15.24 10.27
C MET A 1 15.86 -14.10 10.58
N SER A 2 14.55 -14.36 10.57
CA SER A 2 13.55 -13.37 10.96
C SER A 2 13.76 -12.98 12.43
N ARG A 3 13.93 -11.68 12.72
CA ARG A 3 14.07 -11.18 14.09
C ARG A 3 12.70 -11.22 14.74
N LEU A 4 12.53 -12.08 15.74
CA LEU A 4 11.35 -12.07 16.59
C LEU A 4 11.24 -10.71 17.30
N LEU A 5 10.09 -10.04 17.13
CA LEU A 5 9.78 -8.81 17.85
C LEU A 5 9.84 -9.04 19.36
N THR A 6 10.56 -8.17 20.04
CA THR A 6 10.64 -8.08 21.50
C THR A 6 9.26 -7.77 22.09
N ARG A 7 9.08 -8.09 23.37
CA ARG A 7 7.83 -7.75 24.10
C ARG A 7 7.54 -6.26 24.13
N ARG A 8 8.58 -5.41 24.03
CA ARG A 8 8.44 -3.95 23.99
C ARG A 8 7.93 -3.49 22.64
N GLU A 9 8.59 -3.92 21.55
CA GLU A 9 8.16 -3.62 20.17
C GLU A 9 6.71 -4.06 19.94
N ARG A 10 6.31 -5.25 20.42
CA ARG A 10 4.90 -5.72 20.33
C ARG A 10 3.90 -4.85 21.09
N ARG A 11 4.31 -4.21 22.20
CA ARG A 11 3.44 -3.32 22.98
C ARG A 11 3.33 -1.94 22.35
N GLU A 12 4.43 -1.44 21.78
CA GLU A 12 4.46 -0.20 21.01
C GLU A 12 3.57 -0.33 19.78
N LEU A 13 3.74 -1.40 18.98
CA LEU A 13 2.89 -1.74 17.84
C LEU A 13 1.39 -1.82 18.20
N LYS A 14 1.03 -2.53 19.27
CA LYS A 14 -0.36 -2.57 19.76
C LYS A 14 -0.92 -1.20 20.16
N ARG A 15 -0.07 -0.32 20.69
CA ARG A 15 -0.49 1.03 21.09
C ARG A 15 -0.70 1.90 19.85
N GLU A 16 0.24 1.86 18.91
CA GLU A 16 0.13 2.56 17.64
C GLU A 16 -1.11 2.13 16.87
N HIS A 17 -1.43 0.83 16.87
CA HIS A 17 -2.69 0.32 16.34
C HIS A 17 -3.93 0.88 17.04
N ALA A 18 -3.95 0.91 18.37
CA ALA A 18 -5.09 1.48 19.10
C ALA A 18 -5.25 2.99 18.87
N ASP A 19 -4.14 3.70 18.64
CA ASP A 19 -4.16 5.11 18.26
C ASP A 19 -4.72 5.29 16.84
N GLN A 20 -4.31 4.45 15.88
CA GLN A 20 -4.84 4.43 14.51
C GLN A 20 -6.34 4.08 14.45
N GLU A 21 -6.77 3.06 15.20
CA GLU A 21 -8.19 2.68 15.28
C GLU A 21 -9.03 3.83 15.86
N ARG A 22 -8.49 4.65 16.76
CA ARG A 22 -9.21 5.83 17.26
C ARG A 22 -9.31 6.91 16.18
N GLU A 23 -8.21 7.19 15.49
CA GLU A 23 -8.13 8.22 14.43
C GLU A 23 -8.97 7.86 13.20
N SER A 24 -9.20 6.57 12.95
CA SER A 24 -10.05 6.12 11.85
C SER A 24 -11.52 6.46 12.01
N TYR A 25 -12.04 6.38 13.24
CA TYR A 25 -13.44 6.71 13.52
C TYR A 25 -13.75 8.19 13.30
N ASP A 26 -12.76 9.08 13.45
CA ASP A 26 -12.93 10.53 13.25
C ASP A 26 -13.01 10.91 11.75
N LEU A 27 -12.51 10.06 10.84
CA LEU A 27 -12.52 10.29 9.38
C LEU A 27 -13.70 9.64 8.66
N ALA A 28 -14.38 8.67 9.29
CA ALA A 28 -15.47 7.91 8.66
C ALA A 28 -16.74 8.74 8.37
N ASP A 29 -16.85 9.94 8.94
CA ASP A 29 -18.01 10.83 8.79
C ASP A 29 -17.93 11.74 7.54
N GLU A 30 -16.75 11.83 6.91
CA GLU A 30 -16.53 12.73 5.78
C GLU A 30 -16.28 11.98 4.47
N THR A 31 -17.33 11.94 3.64
CA THR A 31 -17.27 11.81 2.16
C THR A 31 -17.23 10.41 1.55
N GLN A 32 -18.40 9.76 1.46
CA GLN A 32 -18.71 8.92 0.30
C GLN A 32 -18.88 9.82 -0.94
N ARG A 33 -18.11 9.58 -2.01
CA ARG A 33 -18.18 10.36 -3.27
C ARG A 33 -18.44 9.50 -4.51
N ASP A 34 -18.88 8.27 -4.33
CA ASP A 34 -18.96 7.26 -5.39
C ASP A 34 -19.92 7.62 -6.54
N GLU A 35 -20.92 8.48 -6.27
CA GLU A 35 -22.01 8.75 -7.23
C GLU A 35 -21.60 9.51 -8.50
N GLN A 36 -20.34 9.97 -8.63
CA GLN A 36 -19.89 10.81 -9.77
C GLN A 36 -18.82 10.17 -10.66
N ILE A 37 -18.31 8.99 -10.35
CA ILE A 37 -17.16 8.42 -11.07
C ILE A 37 -17.66 7.59 -12.26
N PRO A 38 -17.17 7.83 -13.49
CA PRO A 38 -17.59 7.07 -14.66
C PRO A 38 -17.24 5.57 -14.56
N ASP A 39 -18.16 4.70 -15.01
CA ASP A 39 -18.01 3.25 -14.93
C ASP A 39 -16.78 2.67 -15.65
N ASP A 40 -16.23 3.41 -16.62
CA ASP A 40 -15.05 3.01 -17.39
C ASP A 40 -13.73 3.35 -16.69
N TYR A 41 -13.77 3.98 -15.51
CA TYR A 41 -12.57 4.25 -14.73
C TYR A 41 -11.99 2.97 -14.13
N CYS A 42 -10.77 3.10 -13.64
CA CYS A 42 -10.03 2.06 -12.95
C CYS A 42 -9.66 2.55 -11.54
N ASN A 43 -9.47 1.64 -10.59
CA ASN A 43 -8.99 2.01 -9.26
C ASN A 43 -7.48 1.91 -9.14
N VAL A 44 -6.92 2.86 -8.39
CA VAL A 44 -5.57 2.81 -7.86
C VAL A 44 -5.66 2.80 -6.34
N TYR A 45 -4.93 1.89 -5.72
CA TYR A 45 -4.82 1.77 -4.28
C TYR A 45 -3.37 1.94 -3.84
N LEU A 46 -3.15 2.71 -2.78
CA LEU A 46 -1.92 2.66 -2.00
C LEU A 46 -2.24 2.00 -0.68
N LEU A 47 -1.78 0.76 -0.50
CA LEU A 47 -2.02 -0.03 0.71
C LEU A 47 -0.80 0.10 1.62
N PHE A 48 -1.04 0.36 2.89
CA PHE A 48 0.00 0.68 3.87
C PHE A 48 0.01 -0.38 4.97
N ASN A 49 1.12 -1.10 5.07
CA ASN A 49 1.45 -1.89 6.25
C ASN A 49 2.36 -1.04 7.14
N LEU A 50 1.75 -0.36 8.11
CA LEU A 50 2.38 0.56 9.05
C LEU A 50 3.23 -0.17 10.10
N GLU A 51 3.00 -1.48 10.30
CA GLU A 51 3.77 -2.29 11.24
C GLU A 51 4.99 -2.99 10.62
N ALA A 52 5.06 -3.03 9.29
CA ALA A 52 6.16 -3.67 8.59
C ALA A 52 7.53 -3.09 9.01
N ALA A 53 8.57 -3.92 8.93
CA ALA A 53 9.95 -3.51 9.17
C ALA A 53 10.20 -2.75 10.50
N VAL A 54 9.53 -3.16 11.58
CA VAL A 54 9.72 -2.58 12.94
C VAL A 54 9.32 -1.09 12.98
N ALA A 55 8.10 -0.81 12.51
CA ALA A 55 7.53 0.55 12.40
C ALA A 55 8.21 1.45 11.34
N GLU A 56 9.13 0.92 10.51
CA GLU A 56 9.53 1.60 9.27
C GLU A 56 8.35 1.62 8.27
N GLY A 57 7.44 0.65 8.33
CA GLY A 57 6.28 0.51 7.46
C GLY A 57 6.61 0.03 6.04
N HIS A 58 5.56 -0.21 5.25
CA HIS A 58 5.65 -0.66 3.85
C HIS A 58 4.44 -0.19 3.05
N THR A 59 4.65 0.03 1.74
CA THR A 59 3.61 0.47 0.80
C THR A 59 3.51 -0.51 -0.36
N VAL A 60 2.29 -0.89 -0.69
CA VAL A 60 1.94 -1.73 -1.83
C VAL A 60 1.07 -0.91 -2.78
N LEU A 61 1.38 -0.97 -4.08
CA LEU A 61 0.55 -0.39 -5.12
C LEU A 61 -0.45 -1.45 -5.62
N GLY A 62 -1.75 -1.16 -5.55
CA GLY A 62 -2.82 -1.97 -6.12
C GLY A 62 -3.43 -1.29 -7.34
N LEU A 63 -3.59 -1.99 -8.45
CA LEU A 63 -4.18 -1.45 -9.69
C LEU A 63 -5.28 -2.39 -10.19
N THR A 64 -6.44 -1.85 -10.56
CA THR A 64 -7.52 -2.65 -11.16
C THR A 64 -7.67 -2.33 -12.65
N ASP A 65 -8.26 -3.24 -13.42
CA ASP A 65 -8.60 -2.97 -14.83
C ASP A 65 -9.94 -2.23 -14.98
N LYS A 66 -10.75 -2.16 -13.92
CA LYS A 66 -12.06 -1.52 -13.86
C LYS A 66 -12.41 -1.13 -12.43
N LEU A 67 -13.36 -0.20 -12.25
CA LEU A 67 -13.87 0.14 -10.93
C LEU A 67 -14.33 -1.11 -10.15
N ASN A 68 -13.97 -1.14 -8.87
CA ASN A 68 -14.18 -2.23 -7.91
C ASN A 68 -13.78 -3.63 -8.43
N GLY A 69 -12.85 -3.69 -9.39
CA GLY A 69 -12.30 -4.94 -9.89
C GLY A 69 -11.28 -5.55 -8.92
N PRO A 70 -10.93 -6.83 -9.12
CA PRO A 70 -9.81 -7.41 -8.39
C PRO A 70 -8.52 -6.70 -8.79
N MET A 71 -7.70 -6.34 -7.80
CA MET A 71 -6.50 -5.55 -8.02
C MET A 71 -5.29 -6.44 -8.31
N THR A 72 -4.45 -6.05 -9.26
CA THR A 72 -3.06 -6.53 -9.33
C THR A 72 -2.22 -5.76 -8.33
N THR A 73 -1.48 -6.45 -7.49
CA THR A 73 -0.65 -5.86 -6.44
C THR A 73 0.81 -5.83 -6.85
N TYR A 74 1.52 -4.76 -6.46
CA TYR A 74 2.95 -4.56 -6.68
C TYR A 74 3.60 -4.14 -5.37
N SER A 75 4.47 -5.01 -4.85
CA SER A 75 5.16 -4.82 -3.58
C SER A 75 6.67 -4.72 -3.83
N PHE A 76 7.20 -3.50 -3.79
CA PHE A 76 8.63 -3.24 -3.99
C PHE A 76 9.37 -3.25 -2.67
N TYR A 77 10.33 -4.16 -2.46
CA TYR A 77 11.02 -4.30 -1.19
C TYR A 77 12.53 -4.52 -1.37
N ARG A 78 13.30 -4.25 -0.32
CA ARG A 78 14.74 -4.49 -0.29
C ARG A 78 15.07 -5.96 -0.07
N HIS A 79 16.08 -6.46 -0.78
CA HIS A 79 16.66 -7.78 -0.49
C HIS A 79 17.78 -7.66 0.54
N GLY A 80 17.45 -7.93 1.81
CA GLY A 80 18.36 -7.76 2.95
C GLY A 80 18.12 -6.45 3.71
N ASN A 81 19.01 -6.10 4.63
CA ASN A 81 18.80 -5.03 5.62
C ASN A 81 19.73 -3.81 5.47
N LYS A 82 20.45 -3.71 4.35
CA LYS A 82 21.30 -2.55 4.07
C LYS A 82 20.44 -1.36 3.62
N LEU A 83 20.90 -0.14 3.92
CA LEU A 83 20.25 1.09 3.47
C LEU A 83 20.08 1.13 1.93
N ARG A 84 21.10 0.63 1.22
CA ARG A 84 21.06 0.35 -0.22
C ARG A 84 21.23 -1.14 -0.46
N ALA A 85 20.31 -1.72 -1.21
CA ALA A 85 20.29 -3.15 -1.50
C ALA A 85 19.63 -3.41 -2.86
N PRO A 86 19.86 -4.58 -3.49
CA PRO A 86 19.06 -4.99 -4.63
C PRO A 86 17.57 -4.92 -4.29
N GLY A 87 16.78 -4.26 -5.14
CA GLY A 87 15.34 -4.26 -5.02
C GLY A 87 14.74 -5.55 -5.57
N LEU A 88 13.60 -5.93 -5.02
CA LEU A 88 12.77 -7.01 -5.52
C LEU A 88 11.33 -6.51 -5.64
N MET A 89 10.59 -7.10 -6.56
CA MET A 89 9.16 -6.85 -6.73
C MET A 89 8.42 -8.16 -6.56
N ALA A 90 7.43 -8.18 -5.68
CA ALA A 90 6.40 -9.21 -5.68
C ALA A 90 5.18 -8.66 -6.42
N GLN A 91 4.68 -9.43 -7.39
CA GLN A 91 3.50 -9.09 -8.16
C GLN A 91 2.52 -10.26 -8.16
N LEU A 92 1.29 -10.00 -7.74
CA LEU A 92 0.21 -10.97 -7.81
C LEU A 92 -0.97 -10.37 -8.58
N GLU A 93 -1.37 -11.03 -9.66
CA GLU A 93 -2.44 -10.56 -10.53
C GLU A 93 -3.80 -10.96 -9.97
N HIS A 94 -4.66 -9.96 -9.78
CA HIS A 94 -6.06 -10.10 -9.39
C HIS A 94 -6.36 -11.03 -8.19
N PRO A 95 -5.58 -11.01 -7.08
CA PRO A 95 -5.90 -11.82 -5.89
C PRO A 95 -7.30 -11.57 -5.32
N GLU A 96 -7.71 -10.31 -5.22
CA GLU A 96 -8.93 -9.91 -4.52
C GLU A 96 -9.35 -8.46 -4.84
N THR A 97 -10.58 -8.09 -4.49
CA THR A 97 -11.10 -6.71 -4.57
C THR A 97 -10.79 -5.91 -3.30
N LEU A 98 -11.07 -4.60 -3.31
CA LEU A 98 -10.99 -3.80 -2.07
C LEU A 98 -12.04 -4.24 -1.05
N ASP A 99 -13.24 -4.62 -1.50
CA ASP A 99 -14.31 -5.10 -0.63
C ASP A 99 -13.93 -6.42 0.07
N ASP A 100 -13.25 -7.33 -0.64
CA ASP A 100 -12.71 -8.56 -0.05
C ASP A 100 -11.65 -8.22 1.01
N LEU A 101 -10.75 -7.27 0.73
CA LEU A 101 -9.74 -6.80 1.66
C LEU A 101 -10.36 -6.16 2.92
N ASP A 102 -11.40 -5.35 2.77
CA ASP A 102 -12.11 -4.71 3.88
C ASP A 102 -12.83 -5.76 4.75
N GLN A 103 -13.50 -6.74 4.11
CA GLN A 103 -14.10 -7.89 4.83
C GLN A 103 -13.05 -8.74 5.55
N ALA A 104 -11.88 -8.90 4.95
CA ALA A 104 -10.73 -9.56 5.55
C ALA A 104 -10.00 -8.67 6.57
N SER A 105 -10.52 -7.48 6.89
CA SER A 105 -9.91 -6.57 7.87
C SER A 105 -8.45 -6.25 7.56
N GLY A 106 -8.15 -6.01 6.27
CA GLY A 106 -6.83 -5.61 5.80
C GLY A 106 -5.86 -6.78 5.54
N TRP A 107 -6.26 -8.04 5.69
CA TRP A 107 -5.41 -9.18 5.34
C TRP A 107 -5.31 -9.39 3.82
N LEU A 108 -4.35 -8.71 3.20
CA LEU A 108 -4.07 -8.74 1.77
C LEU A 108 -3.36 -10.03 1.35
N ILE A 109 -3.89 -10.73 0.36
CA ILE A 109 -3.24 -11.80 -0.38
C ILE A 109 -2.22 -11.18 -1.36
N GLN A 110 -0.94 -11.44 -1.12
CA GLN A 110 0.17 -10.80 -1.79
C GLN A 110 1.24 -11.84 -2.16
N GLY A 111 2.02 -11.59 -3.21
CA GLY A 111 3.24 -12.35 -3.46
C GLY A 111 3.56 -12.51 -4.93
N ASN A 112 3.95 -13.72 -5.32
CA ASN A 112 4.19 -14.10 -6.70
C ASN A 112 3.35 -15.34 -7.06
N PRO A 113 3.07 -15.60 -8.35
CA PRO A 113 2.40 -16.83 -8.78
C PRO A 113 3.11 -18.08 -8.22
N GLY A 114 2.37 -18.92 -7.48
CA GLY A 114 2.90 -20.11 -6.83
C GLY A 114 3.68 -19.88 -5.52
N ASN A 115 3.84 -18.63 -5.08
CA ASN A 115 4.46 -18.26 -3.81
C ASN A 115 3.83 -16.97 -3.24
N TYR A 116 2.70 -17.12 -2.55
CA TYR A 116 1.93 -16.01 -1.96
C TYR A 116 1.76 -16.18 -0.45
N TRP A 117 1.47 -15.08 0.24
CA TRP A 117 1.23 -14.99 1.67
C TRP A 117 0.08 -14.01 1.95
N ASN A 118 -0.39 -13.96 3.20
CA ASN A 118 -1.28 -12.89 3.63
C ASN A 118 -0.46 -11.86 4.41
N GLU A 119 -0.60 -10.59 4.07
CA GLU A 119 0.07 -9.47 4.73
C GLU A 119 -1.00 -8.53 5.28
N HIS A 120 -0.87 -8.11 6.54
CA HIS A 120 -1.83 -7.17 7.11
C HIS A 120 -1.52 -5.75 6.63
N MET A 121 -2.49 -5.12 5.99
CA MET A 121 -2.52 -3.70 5.67
C MET A 121 -3.29 -3.00 6.78
N ASN A 122 -2.71 -1.95 7.34
CA ASN A 122 -3.36 -1.14 8.37
C ASN A 122 -4.25 -0.06 7.76
N ALA A 123 -3.88 0.41 6.57
CA ALA A 123 -4.58 1.50 5.92
C ALA A 123 -4.51 1.39 4.39
N ALA A 124 -5.42 2.08 3.71
CA ALA A 124 -5.38 2.23 2.27
C ALA A 124 -5.82 3.61 1.82
N LEU A 125 -5.20 4.13 0.76
CA LEU A 125 -5.76 5.19 -0.06
C LEU A 125 -6.42 4.58 -1.29
N SER A 126 -7.57 5.11 -1.67
CA SER A 126 -8.35 4.64 -2.81
C SER A 126 -8.73 5.79 -3.73
N PHE A 127 -8.31 5.64 -5.00
CA PHE A 127 -8.56 6.59 -6.05
C PHE A 127 -9.16 5.91 -7.27
N ALA A 128 -9.83 6.70 -8.10
CA ALA A 128 -10.28 6.34 -9.43
C ALA A 128 -9.58 7.21 -10.47
N VAL A 129 -9.14 6.59 -11.57
CA VAL A 129 -8.47 7.26 -12.68
C VAL A 129 -9.04 6.79 -14.01
N PRO A 130 -9.03 7.62 -15.05
CA PRO A 130 -9.42 7.17 -16.38
C PRO A 130 -8.42 6.13 -16.92
N PRO A 131 -8.83 5.24 -17.85
CA PRO A 131 -7.94 4.25 -18.44
C PRO A 131 -6.67 4.82 -19.09
N ALA A 132 -6.75 6.06 -19.59
CA ALA A 132 -5.62 6.78 -20.17
C ALA A 132 -4.51 7.08 -19.15
N ALA A 133 -4.88 7.33 -17.89
CA ALA A 133 -3.94 7.50 -16.78
C ALA A 133 -3.48 6.14 -16.22
N MET A 134 -4.39 5.15 -16.14
CA MET A 134 -4.05 3.81 -15.64
C MET A 134 -2.95 3.12 -16.47
N ARG A 135 -3.04 3.19 -17.80
CA ARG A 135 -2.11 2.50 -18.71
C ARG A 135 -0.63 2.81 -18.44
N PRO A 136 -0.17 4.08 -18.38
CA PRO A 136 1.23 4.38 -18.07
C PRO A 136 1.64 4.07 -16.63
N ILE A 137 0.73 4.13 -15.65
CA ILE A 137 0.99 3.69 -14.27
C ILE A 137 1.34 2.20 -14.28
N LYS A 138 0.45 1.37 -14.86
CA LYS A 138 0.64 -0.07 -14.97
C LYS A 138 1.92 -0.41 -15.74
N ALA A 139 2.15 0.25 -16.88
CA ALA A 139 3.35 0.01 -17.69
C ALA A 139 4.66 0.30 -16.93
N TYR A 140 4.66 1.30 -16.04
CA TYR A 140 5.81 1.57 -15.18
C TYR A 140 6.00 0.47 -14.13
N ALA A 141 4.93 0.06 -13.47
CA ALA A 141 4.95 -1.00 -12.46
C ALA A 141 5.38 -2.36 -13.06
N ASP A 142 4.85 -2.73 -14.23
CA ASP A 142 5.23 -3.94 -14.96
C ASP A 142 6.71 -3.92 -15.37
N LYS A 143 7.21 -2.76 -15.85
CA LYS A 143 8.62 -2.59 -16.20
C LYS A 143 9.54 -2.72 -14.98
N ALA A 144 9.15 -2.13 -13.85
CA ALA A 144 9.88 -2.25 -12.59
C ALA A 144 9.84 -3.70 -12.06
N THR A 145 8.76 -4.44 -12.31
CA THR A 145 8.69 -5.87 -11.96
C THR A 145 9.70 -6.68 -12.77
N ALA A 146 9.77 -6.45 -14.08
CA ALA A 146 10.69 -7.16 -14.97
C ALA A 146 12.17 -6.83 -14.71
N ASN A 147 12.46 -5.60 -14.24
CA ASN A 147 13.81 -5.16 -13.89
C ASN A 147 13.78 -4.24 -12.66
N PRO A 148 13.70 -4.81 -11.45
CA PRO A 148 13.61 -4.03 -10.23
C PRO A 148 14.83 -3.12 -10.05
N PRO A 149 14.64 -1.82 -9.81
CA PRO A 149 15.75 -0.91 -9.52
C PRO A 149 16.39 -1.25 -8.16
N GLU A 150 17.56 -0.64 -7.89
CA GLU A 150 18.15 -0.69 -6.55
C GLU A 150 17.20 -0.04 -5.53
N TYR A 151 17.01 -0.70 -4.40
CA TYR A 151 16.27 -0.15 -3.28
C TYR A 151 17.20 0.73 -2.44
N ASP A 152 16.79 1.97 -2.19
CA ASP A 152 17.42 2.88 -1.25
C ASP A 152 16.36 3.33 -0.24
N LEU A 153 16.53 2.96 1.03
CA LEU A 153 15.56 3.24 2.08
C LEU A 153 15.19 4.73 2.17
N VAL A 154 16.14 5.62 1.84
CA VAL A 154 15.99 7.07 1.95
C VAL A 154 15.55 7.71 0.64
N LYS A 155 16.08 7.23 -0.50
CA LYS A 155 15.92 7.92 -1.80
C LYS A 155 14.97 7.23 -2.77
N TYR A 156 14.84 5.91 -2.68
CA TYR A 156 14.05 5.13 -3.61
C TYR A 156 13.55 3.83 -2.95
N ASN A 157 12.45 3.96 -2.22
CA ASN A 157 11.79 2.94 -1.43
C ASN A 157 10.40 2.59 -2.01
N CYS A 158 9.66 1.73 -1.32
CA CYS A 158 8.32 1.27 -1.72
C CYS A 158 7.32 2.41 -2.00
N LEU A 159 7.31 3.45 -1.16
CA LEU A 159 6.45 4.62 -1.33
C LEU A 159 6.86 5.44 -2.56
N THR A 160 8.14 5.76 -2.69
CA THR A 160 8.62 6.55 -3.85
C THR A 160 8.42 5.82 -5.18
N PHE A 161 8.52 4.48 -5.19
CA PHE A 161 8.17 3.67 -6.35
C PHE A 161 6.69 3.88 -6.74
N ALA A 162 5.78 3.78 -5.76
CA ALA A 162 4.36 3.96 -6.01
C ALA A 162 4.04 5.38 -6.49
N MET A 163 4.66 6.40 -5.89
CA MET A 163 4.53 7.80 -6.32
C MET A 163 5.05 8.02 -7.73
N ASP A 164 6.20 7.44 -8.09
CA ASP A 164 6.74 7.55 -9.45
C ASP A 164 5.84 6.86 -10.47
N ALA A 165 5.22 5.72 -10.11
CA ALA A 165 4.23 5.05 -10.94
C ALA A 165 3.01 5.96 -11.16
N LEU A 166 2.43 6.52 -10.10
CA LEU A 166 1.31 7.47 -10.14
C LEU A 166 1.61 8.67 -11.04
N LYS A 167 2.81 9.25 -10.92
CA LYS A 167 3.25 10.38 -11.76
C LYS A 167 3.27 10.04 -13.25
N LYS A 168 3.46 8.76 -13.64
CA LYS A 168 3.35 8.36 -15.05
C LYS A 168 1.91 8.46 -15.59
N GLY A 169 0.92 8.32 -14.73
CA GLY A 169 -0.49 8.58 -15.04
C GLY A 169 -0.93 10.02 -14.87
N GLY A 170 -0.02 10.94 -14.51
CA GLY A 170 -0.38 12.31 -14.20
C GLY A 170 -1.04 12.49 -12.84
N VAL A 171 -0.88 11.52 -11.92
CA VAL A 171 -1.42 11.60 -10.56
C VAL A 171 -0.33 12.04 -9.59
N THR A 172 -0.61 13.05 -8.76
CA THR A 172 0.29 13.55 -7.72
C THR A 172 -0.42 13.61 -6.38
N LEU A 173 0.15 13.01 -5.34
CA LEU A 173 -0.41 13.05 -3.99
C LEU A 173 -0.23 14.43 -3.37
N GLU A 174 -1.28 14.94 -2.73
CA GLU A 174 -1.27 16.22 -2.02
C GLU A 174 -1.06 15.98 -0.53
N ALA A 175 -0.10 16.70 0.05
CA ALA A 175 0.25 16.59 1.46
C ALA A 175 -0.19 17.84 2.25
N ILE A 176 -0.58 17.69 3.52
CA ILE A 176 -0.92 18.83 4.42
C ILE A 176 0.24 19.81 4.46
N SER A 177 1.47 19.28 4.56
CA SER A 177 2.66 20.11 4.61
C SER A 177 2.99 20.85 3.31
N GLY A 178 2.33 20.50 2.19
CA GLY A 178 2.61 21.02 0.84
C GLY A 178 3.99 20.65 0.31
N ARG A 179 4.73 19.78 1.02
CA ARG A 179 6.06 19.31 0.63
C ARG A 179 5.96 17.98 -0.10
N ASP A 180 6.97 17.69 -0.91
CA ASP A 180 7.12 16.36 -1.50
C ASP A 180 7.25 15.29 -0.41
N LEU A 181 6.44 14.24 -0.53
CA LEU A 181 6.50 13.08 0.35
C LEU A 181 7.78 12.29 0.06
N HIS A 182 8.76 12.45 0.94
CA HIS A 182 10.05 11.76 0.91
C HIS A 182 10.34 11.03 2.22
N THR A 183 9.28 10.64 2.93
CA THR A 183 9.42 9.95 4.21
C THR A 183 9.89 8.51 4.00
N ILE A 184 10.72 8.05 4.94
CA ILE A 184 11.08 6.64 5.08
C ILE A 184 10.00 5.86 5.83
N ILE A 185 9.03 6.56 6.44
CA ILE A 185 7.96 6.01 7.28
C ILE A 185 6.63 6.19 6.53
N PRO A 186 6.08 5.15 5.88
CA PRO A 186 4.81 5.24 5.17
C PRO A 186 3.62 5.65 6.03
N LYS A 187 3.69 5.48 7.37
CA LYS A 187 2.71 6.02 8.31
C LYS A 187 2.58 7.53 8.19
N ASP A 188 3.71 8.23 8.31
CA ASP A 188 3.75 9.69 8.20
C ASP A 188 3.22 10.14 6.83
N ALA A 189 3.52 9.38 5.76
CA ALA A 189 2.97 9.69 4.44
C ALA A 189 1.44 9.53 4.40
N PHE A 190 0.92 8.40 4.88
CA PHE A 190 -0.51 8.15 4.88
C PHE A 190 -1.27 9.23 5.67
N GLU A 191 -0.74 9.64 6.82
CA GLU A 191 -1.32 10.69 7.65
C GLU A 191 -1.23 12.06 6.96
N ASP A 192 -0.10 12.42 6.35
CA ASP A 192 0.11 13.72 5.68
C ASP A 192 -0.67 13.85 4.37
N ILE A 193 -1.06 12.75 3.69
CA ILE A 193 -1.81 12.81 2.42
C ILE A 193 -3.25 13.27 2.65
N ILE A 194 -3.71 14.30 1.94
CA ILE A 194 -5.09 14.82 2.01
C ILE A 194 -5.86 14.73 0.70
N GLY A 195 -5.19 14.35 -0.38
CA GLY A 195 -5.80 14.30 -1.70
C GLY A 195 -4.84 13.79 -2.76
N ALA A 196 -5.31 13.81 -4.00
CA ALA A 196 -4.51 13.51 -5.16
C ALA A 196 -4.97 14.37 -6.35
N GLU A 197 -4.07 15.13 -6.94
CA GLU A 197 -4.30 15.81 -8.21
C GLU A 197 -4.28 14.77 -9.35
N GLY A 198 -5.19 14.88 -10.30
CA GLY A 198 -5.28 13.99 -11.47
C GLY A 198 -5.99 12.67 -11.22
N ALA A 199 -6.57 12.47 -10.03
CA ALA A 199 -7.39 11.32 -9.68
C ALA A 199 -8.60 11.74 -8.83
N GLU A 200 -9.68 10.96 -8.89
CA GLU A 200 -10.86 11.18 -8.07
C GLU A 200 -10.82 10.28 -6.82
N PRO A 201 -11.15 10.77 -5.62
CA PRO A 201 -11.33 9.92 -4.44
C PRO A 201 -12.39 8.84 -4.69
N TYR A 202 -12.14 7.57 -4.31
CA TYR A 202 -13.09 6.47 -4.50
C TYR A 202 -13.45 5.78 -3.16
N GLY A 203 -14.71 5.42 -2.98
CA GLY A 203 -15.27 4.86 -1.76
C GLY A 203 -15.09 5.82 -0.58
N LYS A 204 -14.53 5.29 0.52
CA LYS A 204 -14.12 6.10 1.68
C LYS A 204 -12.86 6.93 1.43
N TRP A 205 -12.19 6.78 0.28
CA TRP A 205 -10.89 7.31 -0.14
C TRP A 205 -9.70 7.05 0.80
N LYS A 206 -9.89 7.11 2.12
CA LYS A 206 -9.01 6.65 3.20
C LYS A 206 -9.69 5.53 3.97
N TYR A 207 -9.00 4.40 4.04
CA TYR A 207 -9.41 3.24 4.81
C TYR A 207 -8.43 3.03 5.94
N TRP A 208 -8.98 2.59 7.07
CA TRP A 208 -8.23 2.07 8.19
C TRP A 208 -8.83 0.71 8.52
N PHE A 209 -7.99 -0.32 8.53
CA PHE A 209 -8.42 -1.67 8.77
C PHE A 209 -8.17 -2.05 10.24
N PRO A 210 -9.13 -2.71 10.90
CA PRO A 210 -8.96 -3.12 12.28
C PRO A 210 -7.88 -4.20 12.41
N ASN A 211 -7.20 -4.22 13.54
CA ASN A 211 -6.23 -5.28 13.80
C ASN A 211 -6.97 -6.56 14.21
N THR A 212 -6.95 -7.57 13.34
CA THR A 212 -7.64 -8.85 13.54
C THR A 212 -6.66 -10.01 13.66
N GLU A 213 -7.15 -11.16 14.15
CA GLU A 213 -6.32 -12.35 14.26
C GLU A 213 -5.80 -12.79 12.88
N ALA A 214 -4.51 -13.09 12.80
CA ALA A 214 -3.89 -13.48 11.56
C ALA A 214 -4.48 -14.79 11.00
N PRO A 215 -4.74 -14.86 9.68
CA PRO A 215 -5.06 -16.13 9.04
C PRO A 215 -3.88 -17.10 9.20
N LYS A 216 -4.12 -18.40 9.04
CA LYS A 216 -3.09 -19.45 9.30
C LYS A 216 -1.77 -19.27 8.53
N ASN A 217 -1.79 -18.57 7.39
CA ASN A 217 -0.64 -18.23 6.56
C ASN A 217 -0.34 -16.71 6.55
N GLY A 218 -0.72 -16.00 7.60
CA GLY A 218 -0.53 -14.55 7.76
C GLY A 218 0.87 -14.20 8.26
N LEU A 219 1.51 -13.27 7.55
CA LEU A 219 2.75 -12.61 7.96
C LEU A 219 2.41 -11.18 8.38
N THR A 220 2.40 -10.91 9.69
CA THR A 220 2.27 -9.53 10.21
C THR A 220 3.54 -8.71 9.96
N THR A 221 4.69 -9.39 9.88
CA THR A 221 5.99 -8.77 9.55
C THR A 221 6.61 -9.52 8.39
N ILE A 222 6.82 -8.85 7.25
CA ILE A 222 7.50 -9.45 6.12
C ILE A 222 8.98 -9.66 6.47
N PRO A 223 9.53 -10.88 6.35
CA PRO A 223 10.97 -11.10 6.44
C PRO A 223 11.70 -10.45 5.25
N ASP A 224 12.97 -10.07 5.40
CA ASP A 224 13.82 -9.52 4.31
C ASP A 224 13.85 -10.39 3.02
N ILE A 225 13.35 -11.62 3.10
CA ILE A 225 13.11 -12.53 1.98
C ILE A 225 11.69 -13.12 2.14
N PRO A 226 10.66 -12.59 1.45
CA PRO A 226 9.30 -13.13 1.53
C PRO A 226 9.21 -14.57 1.01
N GLY A 227 8.40 -15.41 1.68
CA GLY A 227 8.13 -16.78 1.23
C GLY A 227 9.26 -17.79 1.42
N LYS A 228 10.17 -17.58 2.39
CA LYS A 228 11.16 -18.57 2.83
C LYS A 228 11.17 -18.76 4.34
#